data_AF-F9S6W1-F1
#
_entry.id   AF-F9S6W1-F1
#
_cell.length_a   1.000
_cell.length_b   1.000
_cell.length_c   1.000
_cell.angle_alpha   90.00
_cell.angle_beta   90.00
_cell.angle_gamma   90.00
#
_symmetry.space_group_name_H-M   'P 1'
#
loop_
_entity.id
_entity.type
_entity.pdbx_description
1 polymer ?
#
loop_
_entity_poly.entity_id
_entity_poly.type
_entity_poly.pdbx_seq_one_letter_code
_entity_poly.pdbx_strand_id
1 'polypeptide(L)' 'MVETNNYQMAIDLLCCHLGITEDEAKQQLGLATDQQMQQRVAETQSALFGMTAEM' A
#
# COMPACT_ATOMS: atom_id res chain seq x y z
N MET A 1 17.58 12.99 -7.15
CA MET A 1 16.42 13.27 -6.27
C MET A 1 15.40 14.12 -7.03
N VAL A 2 14.65 13.52 -7.97
CA VAL A 2 13.53 14.16 -8.72
C VAL A 2 12.31 13.21 -8.73
N GLU A 3 12.32 12.17 -7.90
CA GLU A 3 11.24 11.16 -7.95
C GLU A 3 10.01 11.59 -7.14
N THR A 4 10.16 12.23 -5.98
CA THR A 4 9.01 12.51 -5.09
C THR A 4 8.03 13.58 -5.59
N ASN A 5 8.48 14.53 -6.43
CA ASN A 5 7.64 15.64 -6.90
C ASN A 5 6.74 15.25 -8.09
N ASN A 6 7.14 14.23 -8.86
CA ASN A 6 6.39 13.83 -10.06
C ASN A 6 5.12 13.03 -9.73
N TYR A 7 5.12 12.29 -8.62
CA TYR A 7 3.98 11.45 -8.25
C TYR A 7 2.76 12.25 -7.83
N GLN A 8 2.91 13.46 -7.29
CA GLN A 8 1.76 14.29 -6.88
C GLN A 8 0.86 14.65 -8.06
N MET A 9 1.44 14.95 -9.23
CA MET A 9 0.66 15.24 -10.44
C MET A 9 -0.02 13.98 -10.99
N ALA A 10 0.66 12.83 -10.95
CA ALA A 10 0.06 11.55 -11.35
C ALA A 10 -1.09 11.16 -10.42
N ILE A 11 -0.93 11.38 -9.11
CA ILE A 11 -1.94 11.15 -8.09
C ILE A 11 -3.14 12.08 -8.31
N ASP A 12 -2.91 13.38 -8.51
CA ASP A 12 -3.97 14.37 -8.75
C ASP A 12 -4.78 14.05 -10.02
N LEU A 13 -4.08 13.64 -11.09
CA LEU A 13 -4.72 13.19 -12.33
C LEU A 13 -5.57 11.94 -12.11
N LEU A 14 -5.06 10.95 -11.36
CA LEU A 14 -5.79 9.72 -11.06
C LEU A 14 -7.01 9.98 -10.17
N CYS A 15 -6.86 10.81 -9.13
CA CYS A 15 -7.97 11.25 -8.28
C CYS A 15 -9.05 11.96 -9.10
N CYS A 16 -8.68 12.91 -9.96
CA CYS A 16 -9.62 13.67 -10.78
C CYS A 16 -10.28 12.80 -11.87
N HIS A 17 -9.55 11.86 -12.46
CA HIS A 17 -10.02 11.06 -13.60
C HIS A 17 -10.85 9.84 -13.19
N LEU A 18 -10.44 9.15 -12.12
CA LEU A 18 -11.09 7.93 -11.66
C LEU A 18 -12.01 8.15 -10.45
N GLY A 19 -11.95 9.32 -9.81
CA GLY A 19 -12.71 9.60 -8.58
C GLY A 19 -12.27 8.74 -7.39
N ILE A 20 -11.03 8.23 -7.44
CA ILE A 20 -10.44 7.40 -6.39
C ILE A 20 -9.72 8.28 -5.36
N THR A 21 -9.42 7.70 -4.20
CA THR A 21 -8.66 8.39 -3.16
C THR A 21 -7.16 8.42 -3.46
N GLU A 22 -6.44 9.32 -2.77
CA GLU A 22 -4.99 9.45 -2.89
C GLU A 22 -4.25 8.14 -2.58
N ASP A 23 -4.76 7.37 -1.62
CA ASP A 23 -4.21 6.06 -1.24
C ASP A 23 -4.35 5.05 -2.39
N GLU A 24 -5.54 4.98 -3.00
CA GLU A 24 -5.80 4.11 -4.15
C GLU A 24 -4.96 4.52 -5.37
N ALA A 25 -4.80 5.81 -5.61
CA ALA A 25 -3.90 6.32 -6.65
C ALA A 25 -2.44 5.91 -6.38
N LYS A 26 -1.98 6.00 -5.13
CA LYS A 26 -0.66 5.51 -4.72
C LYS A 26 -0.53 3.98 -4.86
N GLN A 27 -1.59 3.22 -4.61
CA GLN A 27 -1.59 1.77 -4.85
C GLN A 27 -1.40 1.46 -6.34
N GLN A 28 -2.16 2.16 -7.20
CA GLN A 28 -2.08 1.96 -8.65
C GLN A 28 -0.74 2.43 -9.24
N LEU A 29 -0.10 3.43 -8.65
CA LEU A 29 1.25 3.88 -9.03
C LEU A 29 2.38 3.00 -8.46
N GLY A 30 2.06 1.97 -7.67
CA GLY A 30 3.05 1.10 -7.03
C GLY A 30 3.79 1.76 -5.87
N LEU A 31 3.28 2.88 -5.35
CA LEU A 31 3.87 3.66 -4.25
C LEU A 31 3.44 3.14 -2.87
N ALA A 32 2.32 2.42 -2.78
CA ALA A 32 1.78 1.91 -1.52
C ALA A 32 2.39 0.57 -1.05
N THR A 33 3.48 0.13 -1.68
CA THR A 33 4.00 -1.23 -1.55
C THR A 33 4.52 -1.57 -0.15
N ASP A 34 5.00 -0.59 0.62
CA ASP A 34 5.67 -0.84 1.91
C ASP A 34 4.69 -1.18 3.04
N GLN A 35 3.61 -0.39 3.18
CA GLN A 35 2.66 -0.53 4.29
C GLN A 35 1.76 -1.78 4.13
N GLN A 36 1.40 -2.12 2.90
CA GLN A 36 0.66 -3.34 2.56
C GLN A 36 1.49 -4.62 2.74
N MET A 37 2.81 -4.55 2.47
CA MET A 37 3.72 -5.67 2.73
C MET A 37 3.89 -5.89 4.24
N GLN A 38 4.09 -4.81 5.01
CA GLN A 38 4.18 -4.91 6.47
C GLN A 38 2.90 -5.47 7.10
N GLN A 39 1.71 -5.05 6.65
CA GLN A 39 0.45 -5.62 7.13
C GLN A 39 0.33 -7.11 6.79
N ARG A 40 0.61 -7.52 5.55
CA ARG A 40 0.59 -8.95 5.17
C ARG A 40 1.60 -9.78 5.97
N VAL A 41 2.77 -9.23 6.25
CA VAL A 41 3.80 -9.87 7.07
C VAL A 41 3.32 -10.01 8.53
N ALA A 42 2.69 -8.97 9.10
CA ALA A 42 2.16 -9.01 10.46
C ALA A 42 0.98 -9.99 10.62
N GLU A 43 0.07 -10.03 9.65
CA GLU A 43 -1.05 -10.98 9.58
C GLU A 43 -0.54 -12.42 9.48
N THR A 44 0.45 -12.65 8.59
CA THR A 44 1.05 -13.98 8.41
C THR A 44 1.78 -14.44 9.67
N GLN A 45 2.53 -13.55 10.33
CA GLN A 45 3.18 -13.88 11.61
C GLN A 45 2.17 -14.21 12.70
N SER A 46 1.06 -13.48 12.77
CA SER A 46 0.00 -13.74 13.76
C SER A 46 -0.70 -15.07 13.50
N ALA A 47 -0.98 -15.41 12.23
CA ALA A 47 -1.57 -16.68 11.84
C ALA A 47 -0.64 -17.88 12.15
N LEU A 48 0.66 -17.74 11.86
CA LEU A 48 1.67 -18.76 12.18
C LEU A 48 1.81 -18.96 13.69
N PHE A 49 1.80 -17.89 14.49
CA PHE A 49 1.88 -17.99 15.95
C PHE A 49 0.63 -18.65 16.54
N GLY A 50 -0.56 -18.37 15.99
CA GLY A 50 -1.81 -19.03 16.39
C GLY A 50 -1.79 -20.54 16.19
N MET A 51 -1.17 -21.01 15.09
CA MET A 51 -1.00 -22.46 14.82
C MET A 51 0.01 -23.15 15.74
N THR A 52 0.91 -22.41 16.38
CA THR A 52 1.89 -22.98 17.33
C THR A 52 1.38 -23.05 18.78
N ALA A 53 0.24 -22.43 19.08
CA ALA A 53 -0.34 -22.37 20.42
C ALA A 53 -1.32 -23.52 20.73
N GLU A 54 -1.52 -24.45 19.78
CA GLU A 54 -2.44 -25.58 19.89
C GLU A 54 -1.73 -26.95 20.05
N MET A 55 -0.53 -26.97 20.64
CA MET A 55 0.16 -28.18 21.15
C MET A 55 0.19 -28.19 22.67
#